data_AF-A0A9W6ZBQ6-F1
#
_entry.id   AF-A0A9W6ZBQ6-F1
#
_cell.length_a   1.000
_cell.length_b   1.000
_cell.length_c   1.000
_cell.angle_alpha   90.00
_cell.angle_beta   90.00
_cell.angle_gamma   90.00
#
_symmetry.space_group_name_H-M   'P 1'
#
loop_
_entity.id
_entity.type
_entity.pdbx_description
1 polymer ?
#
loop_
_entity_poly.entity_id
_entity_poly.type
_entity_poly.pdbx_seq_one_letter_code
_entity_poly.pdbx_strand_id
1 'polypeptide(L)'
;MGLAPDFVKNVKRRIDDKKGILCESHDLDSLNREHYHVPILEFLQTLSTSSDALCRIISGSFTDEKLDKIFGGDLRRAESGGICRGLMLTLLSNLEFKGRVCKSYLRSYPTLISDYTLGYGSKDSAFGLAVQFLNRKIYVEDIVKMGGLRWFVEGLRRVVEGEGEWVMRSRRYGVVVSDLKCVLNVKGVGEKFFDQGLDEWLKTLETISQTNANALRPRHLPKTEYEDRKWIGSFNCQISFGAIFDKLSCWREFRQEGVGEESVWMKGVTRLVQYCESREKELELWKNRPTPTATRARPIAILNSLNIKTAVINFPTHVLSNHFPFSFHNSFHNFLSSLLLPVLRHPDGFNKISAYLTEDATVFHSHRVEALLNLPLRAISVAAQIENGLWCRNNEGQMEQVMNWRETPFCKNMRDADVRLTALSALFYGLKDKLATGYFVTRIFQTFGVASFLRLGSDALEKITLSVSEDVKMYSSCLQYLLTLITELPPPPCKNKEREFVIRKLKKSVVHRLAEKV
;
A
#
# COMPACT_ATOMS: atom_id res chain seq x y z
N MET A 1 8.02 -54.42 -18.41
CA MET A 1 7.14 -53.66 -19.33
C MET A 1 7.77 -52.28 -19.51
N GLY A 2 8.41 -52.04 -20.65
CA GLY A 2 9.11 -50.80 -20.93
C GLY A 2 8.11 -49.68 -21.26
N LEU A 3 8.19 -48.57 -20.52
CA LEU A 3 7.45 -47.36 -20.83
C LEU A 3 8.07 -46.69 -22.07
N ALA A 4 7.21 -46.21 -22.95
CA ALA A 4 7.57 -45.70 -24.28
C ALA A 4 8.56 -44.50 -24.22
N PRO A 5 9.49 -44.38 -25.19
CA PRO A 5 10.53 -43.34 -25.21
C PRO A 5 10.01 -41.89 -25.27
N ASP A 6 8.73 -41.68 -25.59
CA ASP A 6 8.15 -40.35 -25.74
C ASP A 6 7.79 -39.67 -24.41
N PHE A 7 7.85 -40.39 -23.29
CA PHE A 7 7.68 -39.78 -21.96
C PHE A 7 8.93 -39.02 -21.48
N VAL A 8 10.11 -39.34 -22.05
CA VAL A 8 11.41 -38.79 -21.61
C VAL A 8 11.72 -37.44 -22.27
N LYS A 9 11.01 -37.03 -23.33
CA LYS A 9 11.33 -35.81 -24.09
C LYS A 9 10.54 -34.55 -23.72
N ASN A 10 9.58 -34.61 -22.79
CA ASN A 10 8.74 -33.46 -22.42
C ASN A 10 8.92 -32.95 -20.99
N VAL A 11 10.12 -33.07 -20.43
CA VAL A 11 10.49 -32.53 -19.11
C VAL A 11 10.82 -31.02 -19.21
N LYS A 12 9.89 -30.22 -19.73
CA LYS A 12 9.98 -28.76 -19.74
C LYS A 12 8.96 -28.17 -18.75
N ARG A 13 9.47 -27.36 -17.80
CA ARG A 13 8.76 -26.45 -16.87
C ARG A 13 7.23 -26.46 -17.08
N ARG A 14 6.51 -27.24 -16.29
CA ARG A 14 5.05 -27.07 -16.18
C ARG A 14 4.80 -25.96 -15.17
N ILE A 15 4.51 -24.77 -15.68
CA ILE A 15 3.72 -23.80 -14.92
C ILE A 15 2.31 -24.38 -14.93
N ASP A 16 1.79 -24.78 -13.77
CA ASP A 16 0.35 -25.00 -13.66
C ASP A 16 -0.32 -23.62 -13.72
N ASP A 17 -0.78 -23.21 -14.91
CA ASP A 17 -1.38 -21.89 -15.16
C ASP A 17 -2.54 -21.56 -14.19
N LYS A 18 -3.15 -22.57 -13.55
CA LYS A 18 -4.21 -22.38 -12.55
C LYS A 18 -3.69 -22.21 -11.11
N LYS A 19 -2.47 -22.66 -10.80
CA LYS A 19 -1.90 -22.63 -9.44
C LYS A 19 -0.60 -21.84 -9.31
N GLY A 20 0.06 -21.50 -10.42
CA GLY A 20 1.31 -20.74 -10.44
C GLY A 20 2.42 -21.41 -9.64
N ILE A 21 2.45 -22.75 -9.61
CA ILE A 21 3.49 -23.53 -8.93
C ILE A 21 4.47 -24.03 -9.99
N LEU A 22 5.73 -23.67 -9.84
CA LEU A 22 6.84 -24.33 -10.50
C LEU A 22 7.32 -25.42 -9.55
N CYS A 23 7.16 -26.69 -9.95
CA CYS A 23 7.94 -27.76 -9.35
C CYS A 23 9.20 -27.95 -10.20
N GLU A 24 10.35 -28.13 -9.56
CA GLU A 24 11.48 -28.69 -10.27
C GLU A 24 11.04 -30.04 -10.82
N SER A 25 11.26 -30.26 -12.11
CA SER A 25 11.09 -31.57 -12.68
C SER A 25 12.15 -32.48 -12.07
N HIS A 26 11.74 -33.28 -11.10
CA HIS A 26 12.57 -34.34 -10.57
C HIS A 26 12.94 -35.29 -11.72
N ASP A 27 14.23 -35.62 -11.83
CA ASP A 27 14.60 -36.83 -12.56
C ASP A 27 13.91 -38.04 -11.90
N LEU A 28 13.78 -39.13 -12.64
CA LEU A 28 13.11 -40.35 -12.15
C LEU A 28 13.73 -40.84 -10.84
N ASP A 29 15.04 -40.64 -10.67
CA ASP A 29 15.79 -41.04 -9.47
C ASP A 29 15.48 -40.18 -8.24
N SER A 30 15.12 -38.92 -8.42
CA SER A 30 14.71 -38.00 -7.36
C SER A 30 13.27 -38.28 -6.93
N LEU A 31 12.37 -38.58 -7.87
CA LEU A 31 11.01 -39.06 -7.59
C LEU A 31 11.03 -40.41 -6.85
N ASN A 32 11.84 -41.36 -7.32
CA ASN A 32 12.01 -42.64 -6.65
C ASN A 32 12.54 -42.46 -5.23
N ARG A 33 13.52 -41.57 -5.01
CA ARG A 33 14.01 -41.23 -3.67
C ARG A 33 12.93 -40.62 -2.79
N GLU A 34 12.12 -39.68 -3.28
CA GLU A 34 11.00 -39.13 -2.52
C GLU A 34 10.00 -40.20 -2.07
N HIS A 35 9.67 -41.16 -2.95
CA HIS A 35 8.78 -42.29 -2.64
C HIS A 35 9.28 -43.16 -1.47
N TYR A 36 10.60 -43.34 -1.32
CA TYR A 36 11.17 -44.06 -0.18
C TYR A 36 11.17 -43.24 1.12
N HIS A 37 11.26 -41.91 1.03
CA HIS A 37 11.31 -41.05 2.20
C HIS A 37 9.95 -40.83 2.85
N VAL A 38 8.87 -40.84 2.07
CA VAL A 38 7.50 -40.59 2.54
C VAL A 38 7.08 -41.55 3.68
N PRO A 39 7.15 -42.89 3.54
CA PRO A 39 6.76 -43.80 4.62
C PRO A 39 7.60 -43.64 5.89
N ILE A 40 8.89 -43.30 5.73
CA ILE A 40 9.78 -43.06 6.87
C ILE A 40 9.33 -41.81 7.63
N LEU A 41 8.99 -40.73 6.94
CA LEU A 41 8.51 -39.50 7.57
C LEU A 41 7.15 -39.71 8.27
N GLU A 42 6.24 -40.47 7.67
CA GLU A 42 4.94 -40.84 8.29
C GLU A 42 5.14 -41.71 9.54
N PHE A 43 6.06 -42.68 9.47
CA PHE A 43 6.40 -43.51 10.61
C PHE A 43 6.99 -42.67 11.75
N LEU A 44 7.94 -41.79 11.45
CA LEU A 44 8.52 -40.87 12.45
C LEU A 44 7.46 -39.94 13.05
N GLN A 45 6.53 -39.44 12.23
CA GLN A 45 5.43 -38.62 12.71
C GLN A 45 4.54 -39.41 13.68
N THR A 46 4.13 -40.62 13.30
CA THR A 46 3.33 -41.53 14.13
C THR A 46 4.03 -41.83 15.45
N LEU A 47 5.32 -42.16 15.42
CA LEU A 47 6.11 -42.39 16.64
C LEU A 47 6.18 -41.13 17.53
N SER A 48 6.37 -39.96 16.93
CA SER A 48 6.45 -38.70 17.68
C SER A 48 5.11 -38.34 18.34
N THR A 49 3.97 -38.70 17.74
CA THR A 49 2.64 -38.50 18.34
C THR A 49 2.32 -39.50 19.44
N SER A 50 2.97 -40.66 19.47
CA SER A 50 2.66 -41.73 20.43
C SER A 50 3.23 -41.50 21.84
N SER A 51 4.29 -40.70 21.98
CA SER A 51 4.91 -40.42 23.29
C SER A 51 5.83 -39.19 23.26
N ASP A 52 5.78 -38.38 24.32
CA ASP A 52 6.69 -37.25 24.54
C ASP A 52 8.17 -37.68 24.55
N ALA A 53 8.49 -38.87 25.06
CA ALA A 53 9.86 -39.37 25.09
C ALA A 53 10.37 -39.66 23.67
N LEU A 54 9.54 -40.28 22.84
CA LEU A 54 9.86 -40.53 21.43
C LEU A 54 9.95 -39.21 20.65
N CYS A 55 9.04 -38.27 20.89
CA CYS A 55 9.11 -36.93 20.31
C CYS A 55 10.45 -36.25 20.64
N ARG A 56 10.91 -36.33 21.90
CA ARG A 56 12.22 -35.77 22.31
C ARG A 56 13.38 -36.46 21.59
N ILE A 57 13.40 -37.80 21.56
CA ILE A 57 14.45 -38.57 20.88
C ILE A 57 14.51 -38.21 19.38
N ILE A 58 13.36 -38.23 18.71
CA ILE A 58 13.27 -37.90 17.29
C ILE A 58 13.73 -36.46 17.07
N SER A 59 13.24 -35.51 17.87
CA SER A 59 13.65 -34.10 17.77
C SER A 59 15.16 -33.89 18.03
N GLY A 60 15.76 -34.68 18.92
CA GLY A 60 17.20 -34.66 19.19
C GLY A 60 18.05 -35.15 18.00
N SER A 61 17.50 -36.03 17.15
CA SER A 61 18.20 -36.59 15.99
C SER A 61 18.37 -35.61 14.81
N PHE A 62 17.58 -34.54 14.78
CA PHE A 62 17.68 -33.47 13.79
C PHE A 62 18.76 -32.48 14.20
N THR A 63 19.95 -32.56 13.63
CA THR A 63 21.02 -31.57 13.84
C THR A 63 20.72 -30.25 13.12
N ASP A 64 21.39 -29.17 13.50
CA ASP A 64 21.27 -27.87 12.82
C ASP A 64 21.55 -28.00 11.31
N GLU A 65 22.58 -28.75 10.92
CA GLU A 65 22.92 -29.00 9.51
C GLU A 65 21.80 -29.73 8.76
N LYS A 66 21.15 -30.72 9.39
CA LYS A 66 20.01 -31.42 8.78
C LYS A 66 18.83 -30.49 8.60
N LEU A 67 18.55 -29.64 9.59
CA LEU A 67 17.50 -28.63 9.51
C LEU A 67 17.79 -27.62 8.39
N ASP A 68 19.04 -27.14 8.28
CA ASP A 68 19.46 -26.17 7.26
C ASP A 68 19.27 -26.77 5.85
N LYS A 69 19.60 -28.06 5.65
CA LYS A 69 19.33 -28.79 4.41
C LYS A 69 17.85 -29.02 4.14
N ILE A 70 17.04 -29.25 5.17
CA ILE A 70 15.59 -29.40 5.03
C ILE A 70 15.00 -28.08 4.57
N PHE A 71 15.24 -26.98 5.29
CA PHE A 71 14.70 -25.67 4.92
C PHE A 71 15.28 -25.13 3.62
N GLY A 72 16.57 -25.35 3.35
CA GLY A 72 17.21 -24.89 2.11
C GLY A 72 16.66 -25.55 0.84
N GLY A 73 16.04 -26.73 0.95
CA GLY A 73 15.44 -27.46 -0.18
C GLY A 73 13.93 -27.63 -0.10
N ASP A 74 13.27 -27.05 0.91
CA ASP A 74 11.87 -27.34 1.25
C ASP A 74 10.91 -27.00 0.12
N LEU A 75 11.04 -25.81 -0.49
CA LEU A 75 10.15 -25.36 -1.57
C LEU A 75 10.30 -26.14 -2.87
N ARG A 76 11.39 -26.88 -3.03
CA ARG A 76 11.68 -27.68 -4.23
C ARG A 76 11.19 -29.13 -4.12
N ARG A 77 10.63 -29.53 -2.97
CA ARG A 77 10.10 -30.89 -2.72
C ARG A 77 8.60 -30.94 -2.98
N ALA A 78 8.19 -31.66 -4.02
CA ALA A 78 6.80 -31.65 -4.48
C ALA A 78 5.88 -32.59 -3.69
N GLU A 79 6.31 -33.83 -3.40
CA GLU A 79 5.46 -34.84 -2.75
C GLU A 79 5.68 -34.96 -1.24
N SER A 80 6.92 -34.77 -0.77
CA SER A 80 7.30 -34.97 0.64
C SER A 80 7.04 -33.76 1.55
N GLY A 81 6.75 -32.59 0.98
CA GLY A 81 6.63 -31.32 1.70
C GLY A 81 5.58 -31.35 2.82
N GLY A 82 4.37 -31.84 2.53
CA GLY A 82 3.27 -31.84 3.50
C GLY A 82 3.49 -32.77 4.70
N ILE A 83 4.09 -33.93 4.46
CA ILE A 83 4.41 -34.89 5.52
C ILE A 83 5.58 -34.36 6.36
N CYS A 84 6.59 -33.77 5.71
CA CYS A 84 7.68 -33.09 6.41
C CYS A 84 7.14 -31.96 7.30
N ARG A 85 6.23 -31.13 6.79
CA ARG A 85 5.55 -30.09 7.55
C ARG A 85 4.75 -30.66 8.73
N GLY A 86 4.03 -31.76 8.55
CA GLY A 86 3.27 -32.46 9.60
C GLY A 86 4.18 -32.99 10.72
N LEU A 87 5.28 -33.63 10.36
CA LEU A 87 6.31 -34.05 11.32
C LEU A 87 6.88 -32.85 12.07
N MET A 88 7.27 -31.78 11.37
CA MET A 88 7.81 -30.58 11.99
C MET A 88 6.83 -29.97 13.00
N LEU A 89 5.54 -29.86 12.66
CA LEU A 89 4.50 -29.38 13.57
C LEU A 89 4.41 -30.22 14.85
N THR A 90 4.54 -31.54 14.74
CA THR A 90 4.51 -32.45 15.89
C THR A 90 5.74 -32.24 16.78
N LEU A 91 6.92 -32.16 16.18
CA LEU A 91 8.19 -31.99 16.90
C LEU A 91 8.35 -30.60 17.53
N LEU A 92 7.65 -29.57 17.01
CA LEU A 92 7.64 -28.21 17.55
C LEU A 92 7.02 -28.10 18.97
N SER A 93 6.46 -29.18 19.52
CA SER A 93 6.12 -29.30 20.94
C SER A 93 7.38 -29.21 21.84
N ASN A 94 8.54 -29.67 21.36
CA ASN A 94 9.82 -29.54 22.04
C ASN A 94 10.40 -28.12 21.86
N LEU A 95 10.65 -27.41 22.97
CA LEU A 95 11.13 -26.03 22.98
C LEU A 95 12.56 -25.85 22.45
N GLU A 96 13.45 -26.81 22.71
CA GLU A 96 14.83 -26.78 22.24
C GLU A 96 14.87 -27.01 20.73
N PHE A 97 14.11 -27.99 20.25
CA PHE A 97 13.95 -28.24 18.82
C PHE A 97 13.34 -27.03 18.11
N LYS A 98 12.30 -26.41 18.69
CA LYS A 98 11.70 -25.18 18.16
C LYS A 98 12.70 -24.04 18.02
N GLY A 99 13.61 -23.87 18.98
CA GLY A 99 14.69 -22.89 18.89
C GLY A 99 15.65 -23.16 17.72
N ARG A 100 16.03 -24.43 17.52
CA ARG A 100 16.90 -24.84 16.39
C ARG A 100 16.20 -24.69 15.04
N VAL A 101 14.93 -25.08 14.95
CA VAL A 101 14.09 -24.84 13.76
C VAL A 101 14.00 -23.35 13.43
N CYS A 102 13.77 -22.49 14.43
CA CYS A 102 13.72 -21.05 14.22
C CYS A 102 15.04 -20.54 13.63
N LYS A 103 16.20 -20.90 14.21
CA LYS A 103 17.51 -20.48 13.71
C LYS A 103 17.76 -20.95 12.28
N SER A 104 17.43 -22.20 11.99
CA SER A 104 17.61 -22.80 10.68
C SER A 104 16.72 -22.16 9.61
N TYR A 105 15.43 -21.96 9.94
CA TYR A 105 14.47 -21.25 9.08
C TYR A 105 15.00 -19.88 8.67
N LEU A 106 15.57 -19.13 9.62
CA LEU A 106 16.09 -17.79 9.40
C LEU A 106 17.35 -17.77 8.53
N ARG A 107 18.27 -18.72 8.74
CA ARG A 107 19.46 -18.85 7.88
C ARG A 107 19.10 -19.15 6.43
N SER A 108 18.07 -19.99 6.23
CA SER A 108 17.59 -20.36 4.89
C SER A 108 16.57 -19.37 4.32
N TYR A 109 16.15 -18.35 5.08
CA TYR A 109 15.07 -17.43 4.70
C TYR A 109 15.31 -16.70 3.38
N PRO A 110 16.52 -16.15 3.08
CA PRO A 110 16.78 -15.50 1.80
C PRO A 110 16.62 -16.44 0.59
N THR A 111 17.08 -17.69 0.72
CA THR A 111 16.95 -18.73 -0.32
C THR A 111 15.50 -19.15 -0.48
N LEU A 112 14.79 -19.36 0.64
CA LEU A 112 13.38 -19.71 0.65
C LEU A 112 12.54 -18.63 -0.06
N ILE A 113 12.76 -17.35 0.23
CA ILE A 113 12.04 -16.29 -0.47
C ILE A 113 12.38 -16.29 -1.95
N SER A 114 13.65 -16.41 -2.31
CA SER A 114 14.08 -16.45 -3.72
C SER A 114 13.34 -17.54 -4.48
N ASP A 115 13.32 -18.75 -3.94
CA ASP A 115 12.63 -19.87 -4.55
C ASP A 115 11.10 -19.64 -4.60
N TYR A 116 10.51 -19.12 -3.54
CA TYR A 116 9.08 -18.82 -3.50
C TYR A 116 8.68 -17.76 -4.54
N THR A 117 9.52 -16.74 -4.74
CA THR A 117 9.35 -15.69 -5.78
C THR A 117 9.65 -16.16 -7.19
N LEU A 118 10.17 -17.36 -7.36
CA LEU A 118 10.30 -18.05 -8.64
C LEU A 118 9.16 -19.06 -8.86
N GLY A 119 8.17 -19.12 -7.97
CA GLY A 119 7.03 -20.03 -8.11
C GLY A 119 7.20 -21.39 -7.44
N TYR A 120 8.33 -21.64 -6.78
CA TYR A 120 8.54 -22.89 -6.05
C TYR A 120 7.67 -22.96 -4.78
N GLY A 121 7.38 -24.20 -4.36
CA GLY A 121 6.62 -24.50 -3.16
C GLY A 121 5.12 -24.60 -3.35
N SER A 122 4.53 -25.53 -2.59
CA SER A 122 3.09 -25.74 -2.43
C SER A 122 2.57 -25.11 -1.12
N LYS A 123 1.27 -25.20 -0.87
CA LYS A 123 0.67 -24.79 0.42
C LYS A 123 1.17 -25.61 1.62
N ASP A 124 1.77 -26.77 1.34
CA ASP A 124 2.16 -27.75 2.34
C ASP A 124 3.66 -27.69 2.68
N SER A 125 4.36 -26.70 2.15
CA SER A 125 5.76 -26.41 2.46
C SER A 125 5.96 -26.00 3.93
N ALA A 126 7.12 -26.33 4.49
CA ALA A 126 7.55 -25.83 5.80
C ALA A 126 7.73 -24.29 5.80
N PHE A 127 7.88 -23.67 4.63
CA PHE A 127 7.73 -22.24 4.41
C PHE A 127 6.28 -21.80 4.72
N GLY A 128 6.09 -21.25 5.92
CA GLY A 128 4.77 -20.99 6.50
C GLY A 128 4.62 -21.51 7.94
N LEU A 129 5.63 -22.24 8.46
CA LEU A 129 5.69 -22.62 9.87
C LEU A 129 6.09 -21.46 10.80
N ALA A 130 6.49 -20.32 10.27
CA ALA A 130 7.01 -19.20 11.03
C ALA A 130 6.08 -18.74 12.16
N VAL A 131 4.75 -18.79 11.96
CA VAL A 131 3.75 -18.48 13.01
C VAL A 131 3.94 -19.29 14.30
N GLN A 132 4.53 -20.48 14.21
CA GLN A 132 4.75 -21.38 15.35
C GLN A 132 5.88 -20.93 16.29
N PHE A 133 6.76 -20.05 15.82
CA PHE A 133 7.93 -19.58 16.58
C PHE A 133 8.16 -18.07 16.52
N LEU A 134 7.87 -17.39 15.40
CA LEU A 134 8.01 -15.93 15.22
C LEU A 134 7.00 -15.07 16.00
N ASN A 135 6.16 -15.69 16.84
CA ASN A 135 5.28 -14.99 17.78
C ASN A 135 5.82 -15.00 19.22
N ARG A 136 6.96 -15.67 19.49
CA ARG A 136 7.53 -15.75 20.84
C ARG A 136 8.67 -14.78 21.00
N LYS A 137 8.58 -13.97 22.06
CA LYS A 137 9.54 -12.92 22.40
C LYS A 137 11.01 -13.40 22.35
N ILE A 138 11.31 -14.55 22.97
CA ILE A 138 12.68 -15.07 23.05
C ILE A 138 13.34 -15.27 21.67
N TYR A 139 12.60 -15.82 20.71
CA TYR A 139 13.13 -16.08 19.37
C TYR A 139 13.20 -14.79 18.54
N VAL A 140 12.21 -13.90 18.70
CA VAL A 140 12.18 -12.64 17.97
C VAL A 140 13.27 -11.68 18.45
N GLU A 141 13.58 -11.65 19.74
CA GLU A 141 14.69 -10.85 20.26
C GLU A 141 16.03 -11.29 19.67
N ASP A 142 16.25 -12.59 19.51
CA ASP A 142 17.46 -13.12 18.86
C ASP A 142 17.53 -12.71 17.37
N ILE A 143 16.40 -12.74 16.66
CA ILE A 143 16.30 -12.26 15.27
C ILE A 143 16.70 -10.79 15.17
N VAL A 144 16.15 -9.97 16.04
CA VAL A 144 16.41 -8.53 16.04
C VAL A 144 17.87 -8.24 16.36
N LYS A 145 18.48 -8.95 17.32
CA LYS A 145 19.92 -8.82 17.62
C LYS A 145 20.81 -9.16 16.43
N MET A 146 20.37 -10.08 15.57
CA MET A 146 21.09 -10.48 14.36
C MET A 146 20.86 -9.56 13.15
N GLY A 147 20.04 -8.51 13.28
CA GLY A 147 19.67 -7.66 12.15
C GLY A 147 18.66 -8.32 11.19
N GLY A 148 17.99 -9.39 11.62
CA GLY A 148 17.16 -10.23 10.76
C GLY A 148 15.86 -9.56 10.26
N LEU A 149 15.46 -8.42 10.83
CA LEU A 149 14.29 -7.66 10.35
C LEU A 149 14.44 -7.26 8.88
N ARG A 150 15.67 -6.93 8.45
CA ARG A 150 15.98 -6.59 7.07
C ARG A 150 15.67 -7.73 6.11
N TRP A 151 15.83 -9.00 6.52
CA TRP A 151 15.57 -10.15 5.65
C TRP A 151 14.09 -10.29 5.28
N PHE A 152 13.17 -9.95 6.19
CA PHE A 152 11.74 -9.94 5.89
C PHE A 152 11.38 -8.85 4.88
N VAL A 153 11.94 -7.66 5.06
CA VAL A 153 11.67 -6.52 4.19
C VAL A 153 12.31 -6.70 2.81
N GLU A 154 13.56 -7.14 2.77
CA GLU A 154 14.25 -7.52 1.53
C GLU A 154 13.49 -8.63 0.81
N GLY A 155 12.91 -9.57 1.55
CA GLY A 155 12.04 -10.58 1.01
C GLY A 155 10.82 -10.00 0.31
N LEU A 156 10.10 -9.09 0.98
CA LEU A 156 8.97 -8.37 0.36
C LEU A 156 9.41 -7.57 -0.86
N ARG A 157 10.56 -6.90 -0.79
CA ARG A 157 11.13 -6.16 -1.92
C ARG A 157 11.34 -7.06 -3.13
N ARG A 158 12.00 -8.21 -2.94
CA ARG A 158 12.21 -9.20 -4.02
C ARG A 158 10.92 -9.76 -4.58
N VAL A 159 9.92 -9.97 -3.73
CA VAL A 159 8.58 -10.41 -4.16
C VAL A 159 7.94 -9.33 -5.05
N VAL A 160 8.04 -8.06 -4.67
CA VAL A 160 7.45 -6.95 -5.43
C VAL A 160 8.24 -6.62 -6.70
N GLU A 161 9.57 -6.75 -6.68
CA GLU A 161 10.50 -6.50 -7.79
C GLU A 161 10.67 -7.67 -8.77
N GLY A 162 10.29 -8.90 -8.37
CA GLY A 162 10.35 -10.09 -9.22
C GLY A 162 9.47 -9.96 -10.47
N GLU A 163 9.21 -11.06 -11.20
CA GLU A 163 8.30 -11.08 -12.37
C GLU A 163 6.84 -10.70 -11.95
N GLY A 164 6.63 -9.42 -11.63
CA GLY A 164 5.75 -8.98 -10.55
C GLY A 164 4.26 -9.20 -10.81
N GLU A 165 3.86 -9.40 -12.06
CA GLU A 165 2.47 -9.66 -12.39
C GLU A 165 1.98 -11.01 -11.84
N TRP A 166 2.76 -12.07 -12.00
CA TRP A 166 2.34 -13.40 -11.57
C TRP A 166 2.40 -13.51 -10.04
N VAL A 167 3.42 -12.92 -9.43
CA VAL A 167 3.61 -12.89 -7.97
C VAL A 167 2.44 -12.20 -7.28
N MET A 168 1.99 -11.07 -7.83
CA MET A 168 0.86 -10.32 -7.32
C MET A 168 -0.46 -11.07 -7.50
N ARG A 169 -0.69 -11.66 -8.68
CA ARG A 169 -1.89 -12.46 -8.96
C ARG A 169 -2.00 -13.70 -8.07
N SER A 170 -0.89 -14.39 -7.84
CA SER A 170 -0.82 -15.61 -7.02
C SER A 170 -0.65 -15.34 -5.52
N ARG A 171 -0.55 -14.07 -5.12
CA ARG A 171 -0.39 -13.63 -3.71
C ARG A 171 0.85 -14.22 -3.03
N ARG A 172 1.95 -14.38 -3.76
CA ARG A 172 3.23 -14.92 -3.26
C ARG A 172 4.02 -13.92 -2.39
N TYR A 173 3.35 -12.89 -1.88
CA TYR A 173 3.80 -12.07 -0.74
C TYR A 173 3.20 -12.53 0.59
N GLY A 174 2.15 -13.36 0.58
CA GLY A 174 1.32 -13.64 1.76
C GLY A 174 2.10 -14.24 2.93
N VAL A 175 3.00 -15.20 2.67
CA VAL A 175 3.84 -15.83 3.71
C VAL A 175 4.78 -14.80 4.34
N VAL A 176 5.49 -14.03 3.52
CA VAL A 176 6.44 -13.01 4.00
C VAL A 176 5.73 -11.90 4.80
N VAL A 177 4.56 -11.46 4.35
CA VAL A 177 3.71 -10.50 5.09
C VAL A 177 3.27 -11.11 6.44
N SER A 178 2.84 -12.37 6.44
CA SER A 178 2.42 -13.06 7.67
C SER A 178 3.56 -13.19 8.67
N ASP A 179 4.75 -13.56 8.21
CA ASP A 179 5.94 -13.72 9.04
C ASP A 179 6.36 -12.38 9.65
N LEU A 180 6.42 -11.32 8.84
CA LEU A 180 6.71 -9.98 9.33
C LEU A 180 5.65 -9.50 10.34
N LYS A 181 4.37 -9.81 10.12
CA LYS A 181 3.31 -9.50 11.10
C LYS A 181 3.49 -10.23 12.42
N CYS A 182 3.96 -11.48 12.42
CA CYS A 182 4.24 -12.23 13.64
C CYS A 182 5.37 -11.56 14.43
N VAL A 183 6.46 -11.24 13.75
CA VAL A 183 7.64 -10.57 14.32
C VAL A 183 7.26 -9.20 14.90
N LEU A 184 6.55 -8.38 14.13
CA LEU A 184 6.06 -7.07 14.55
C LEU A 184 4.93 -7.14 15.58
N ASN A 185 4.44 -8.31 15.97
CA ASN A 185 3.48 -8.42 17.06
C ASN A 185 4.19 -8.50 18.43
N VAL A 186 5.51 -8.74 18.45
CA VAL A 186 6.31 -8.78 19.67
C VAL A 186 6.67 -7.37 20.11
N LYS A 187 6.42 -7.09 21.39
CA LYS A 187 6.66 -5.80 22.04
C LYS A 187 8.11 -5.29 21.86
N GLY A 188 8.27 -4.02 21.45
CA GLY A 188 9.55 -3.35 21.22
C GLY A 188 10.19 -3.59 19.85
N VAL A 189 9.67 -4.52 19.05
CA VAL A 189 10.27 -4.85 17.74
C VAL A 189 9.97 -3.80 16.68
N GLY A 190 8.83 -3.12 16.77
CA GLY A 190 8.48 -2.03 15.86
C GLY A 190 9.51 -0.89 15.87
N GLU A 191 10.01 -0.49 17.03
CA GLU A 191 11.07 0.53 17.15
C GLU A 191 12.35 0.07 16.43
N LYS A 192 12.76 -1.17 16.68
CA LYS A 192 13.94 -1.78 16.04
C LYS A 192 13.77 -1.97 14.54
N PHE A 193 12.54 -2.11 14.05
CA PHE A 193 12.24 -2.18 12.62
C PHE A 193 12.61 -0.88 11.91
N PHE A 194 12.32 0.27 12.52
CA PHE A 194 12.68 1.54 11.90
C PHE A 194 14.19 1.73 11.82
N ASP A 195 14.95 1.23 12.80
CA ASP A 195 16.42 1.28 12.76
C ASP A 195 17.01 0.34 11.71
N GLN A 196 16.45 -0.86 11.53
CA GLN A 196 17.08 -1.94 10.76
C GLN A 196 16.56 -2.11 9.33
N GLY A 197 15.30 -1.74 9.06
CA GLY A 197 14.59 -2.11 7.84
C GLY A 197 13.68 -1.03 7.25
N LEU A 198 13.68 0.19 7.79
CA LEU A 198 12.85 1.27 7.25
C LEU A 198 13.20 1.62 5.80
N ASP A 199 14.49 1.75 5.47
CA ASP A 199 14.91 2.15 4.14
C ASP A 199 14.51 1.13 3.07
N GLU A 200 14.72 -0.16 3.34
CA GLU A 200 14.25 -1.23 2.47
C GLU A 200 12.71 -1.27 2.41
N TRP A 201 12.03 -0.90 3.49
CA TRP A 201 10.56 -0.88 3.52
C TRP A 201 10.03 0.24 2.63
N LEU A 202 10.60 1.44 2.73
CA LEU A 202 10.24 2.56 1.88
C LEU A 202 10.50 2.25 0.40
N LYS A 203 11.64 1.61 0.06
CA LYS A 203 11.89 1.13 -1.30
C LYS A 203 10.82 0.13 -1.76
N THR A 204 10.40 -0.78 -0.89
CA THR A 204 9.32 -1.73 -1.19
C THR A 204 7.99 -1.01 -1.43
N LEU A 205 7.67 0.00 -0.62
CA LEU A 205 6.47 0.84 -0.78
C LEU A 205 6.52 1.65 -2.10
N GLU A 206 7.71 2.02 -2.56
CA GLU A 206 7.92 2.64 -3.86
C GLU A 206 7.62 1.69 -5.00
N THR A 207 8.24 0.51 -5.00
CA THR A 207 8.01 -0.45 -6.07
C THR A 207 6.53 -0.80 -6.17
N ILE A 208 5.85 -1.08 -5.05
CA ILE A 208 4.42 -1.44 -5.06
C ILE A 208 3.54 -0.29 -5.53
N SER A 209 3.84 0.96 -5.17
CA SER A 209 3.05 2.13 -5.58
C SER A 209 3.11 2.35 -7.10
N GLN A 210 4.14 1.81 -7.77
CA GLN A 210 4.30 1.87 -9.22
C GLN A 210 3.68 0.66 -9.96
N THR A 211 3.30 -0.43 -9.26
CA THR A 211 2.80 -1.66 -9.91
C THR A 211 1.45 -1.53 -10.61
N ASN A 212 0.65 -0.51 -10.28
CA ASN A 212 -0.64 -0.22 -10.92
C ASN A 212 -0.78 1.26 -11.27
N ALA A 213 0.16 1.77 -12.06
CA ALA A 213 0.06 3.09 -12.66
C ALA A 213 -1.02 3.10 -13.76
N ASN A 214 -2.22 3.57 -13.43
CA ASN A 214 -3.29 3.80 -14.39
C ASN A 214 -3.00 5.04 -15.24
N ALA A 215 -3.22 4.94 -16.55
CA ALA A 215 -3.23 6.09 -17.46
C ALA A 215 -4.66 6.38 -17.91
N LEU A 216 -5.07 7.64 -17.82
CA LEU A 216 -6.38 8.10 -18.26
C LEU A 216 -6.41 8.15 -19.79
N ARG A 217 -7.44 7.59 -20.43
CA ARG A 217 -7.56 7.67 -21.89
C ARG A 217 -8.26 8.96 -22.31
N PRO A 218 -7.64 9.79 -23.17
CA PRO A 218 -8.30 10.97 -23.72
C PRO A 218 -9.58 10.65 -24.49
N ARG A 219 -10.55 11.58 -24.43
CA ARG A 219 -11.85 11.48 -25.13
C ARG A 219 -11.75 11.30 -26.65
N HIS A 220 -10.65 11.67 -27.29
CA HIS A 220 -10.50 11.50 -28.73
C HIS A 220 -10.07 10.07 -29.12
N LEU A 221 -9.56 9.27 -28.19
CA LEU A 221 -9.12 7.88 -28.44
C LEU A 221 -10.27 6.89 -28.27
N PRO A 222 -10.33 5.80 -29.05
CA PRO A 222 -11.40 4.80 -28.97
C PRO A 222 -11.54 4.18 -27.57
N LYS A 223 -12.77 3.76 -27.25
CA LYS A 223 -13.08 3.04 -26.00
C LYS A 223 -12.22 1.77 -25.93
N THR A 224 -11.68 1.48 -24.75
CA THR A 224 -10.99 0.22 -24.51
C THR A 224 -12.03 -0.89 -24.45
N GLU A 225 -11.90 -1.98 -25.21
CA GLU A 225 -12.81 -3.13 -25.12
C GLU A 225 -12.40 -4.13 -24.04
N TYR A 226 -11.10 -4.22 -23.74
CA TYR A 226 -10.53 -5.10 -22.73
C TYR A 226 -9.52 -4.35 -21.85
N GLU A 227 -9.77 -4.27 -20.56
CA GLU A 227 -8.79 -3.77 -19.58
C GLU A 227 -8.28 -4.95 -18.75
N ASP A 228 -6.97 -4.97 -18.52
CA ASP A 228 -6.37 -5.98 -17.67
C ASP A 228 -6.75 -5.73 -16.20
N ARG A 229 -7.13 -6.81 -15.51
CA ARG A 229 -7.40 -6.84 -14.07
C ARG A 229 -6.11 -6.95 -13.22
N LYS A 230 -4.94 -6.57 -13.76
CA LYS A 230 -3.66 -6.46 -13.03
C LYS A 230 -3.79 -5.69 -11.71
N TRP A 231 -4.65 -4.67 -11.69
CA TRP A 231 -4.92 -3.86 -10.50
C TRP A 231 -5.37 -4.68 -9.28
N ILE A 232 -6.06 -5.82 -9.47
CA ILE A 232 -6.55 -6.68 -8.37
C ILE A 232 -5.37 -7.25 -7.56
N GLY A 233 -4.27 -7.62 -8.23
CA GLY A 233 -3.07 -8.12 -7.56
C GLY A 233 -2.44 -7.06 -6.67
N SER A 234 -2.21 -5.87 -7.23
CA SER A 234 -1.67 -4.70 -6.51
C SER A 234 -2.57 -4.25 -5.36
N PHE A 235 -3.90 -4.21 -5.57
CA PHE A 235 -4.88 -3.89 -4.54
C PHE A 235 -4.81 -4.86 -3.36
N ASN A 236 -4.82 -6.16 -3.62
CA ASN A 236 -4.72 -7.19 -2.57
C ASN A 236 -3.37 -7.12 -1.83
N CYS A 237 -2.29 -6.80 -2.54
CA CYS A 237 -0.97 -6.65 -1.94
C CYS A 237 -0.96 -5.44 -0.99
N GLN A 238 -1.52 -4.31 -1.43
CA GLN A 238 -1.64 -3.12 -0.61
C GLN A 238 -2.52 -3.33 0.63
N ILE A 239 -3.63 -4.06 0.54
CA ILE A 239 -4.43 -4.45 1.72
C ILE A 239 -3.57 -5.22 2.72
N SER A 240 -2.77 -6.18 2.22
CA SER A 240 -1.91 -7.01 3.03
C SER A 240 -0.81 -6.19 3.72
N PHE A 241 -0.24 -5.20 3.02
CA PHE A 241 0.73 -4.25 3.56
C PHE A 241 0.09 -3.29 4.58
N GLY A 242 -1.16 -2.88 4.36
CA GLY A 242 -1.94 -2.10 5.30
C GLY A 242 -2.02 -2.75 6.69
N ALA A 243 -2.13 -4.07 6.75
CA ALA A 243 -2.12 -4.81 8.00
C ALA A 243 -0.78 -4.78 8.74
N ILE A 244 0.34 -4.50 8.05
CA ILE A 244 1.65 -4.25 8.66
C ILE A 244 1.68 -2.84 9.25
N PHE A 245 1.09 -1.84 8.58
CA PHE A 245 1.04 -0.46 9.09
C PHE A 245 0.33 -0.36 10.44
N ASP A 246 -0.76 -1.08 10.63
CA ASP A 246 -1.46 -1.14 11.92
C ASP A 246 -0.52 -1.68 13.02
N LYS A 247 0.31 -2.69 12.72
CA LYS A 247 1.31 -3.22 13.65
C LYS A 247 2.43 -2.24 13.93
N LEU A 248 2.91 -1.53 12.90
CA LEU A 248 3.92 -0.49 13.05
C LEU A 248 3.38 0.76 13.78
N SER A 249 2.08 1.04 13.76
CA SER A 249 1.48 2.26 14.35
C SER A 249 0.83 2.06 15.73
N CYS A 250 0.59 0.81 16.16
CA CYS A 250 -0.10 0.49 17.42
C CYS A 250 0.76 0.51 18.70
N TRP A 251 2.00 0.98 18.66
CA TRP A 251 2.87 0.94 19.83
C TRP A 251 2.53 2.05 20.83
N ARG A 252 2.04 1.62 22.01
CA ARG A 252 1.68 2.47 23.16
C ARG A 252 2.88 3.20 23.81
N GLU A 253 4.10 2.87 23.40
CA GLU A 253 5.36 3.37 24.00
C GLU A 253 5.76 4.78 23.56
N PHE A 254 4.97 5.36 22.63
CA PHE A 254 4.99 6.80 22.32
C PHE A 254 4.90 7.71 23.56
N ARG A 255 4.42 7.20 24.71
CA ARG A 255 4.36 7.96 25.97
C ARG A 255 5.69 8.11 26.71
N GLN A 256 6.71 7.31 26.40
CA GLN A 256 7.97 7.31 27.18
C GLN A 256 9.14 7.93 26.41
N GLU A 257 9.25 7.68 25.11
CA GLU A 257 10.21 8.35 24.24
C GLU A 257 9.54 9.59 23.63
N GLY A 258 9.99 10.78 24.02
CA GLY A 258 9.45 12.02 23.47
C GLY A 258 9.62 12.12 21.94
N VAL A 259 8.85 13.00 21.30
CA VAL A 259 8.93 13.26 19.85
C VAL A 259 10.16 14.08 19.48
N GLY A 260 11.37 13.70 19.87
CA GLY A 260 12.60 14.44 19.48
C GLY A 260 12.79 14.45 17.95
N GLU A 261 13.54 15.41 17.42
CA GLU A 261 13.97 15.36 16.00
C GLU A 261 14.76 14.08 15.70
N GLU A 262 15.55 13.63 16.67
CA GLU A 262 16.29 12.37 16.62
C GLU A 262 15.43 11.13 16.85
N SER A 263 14.14 11.29 17.18
CA SER A 263 13.26 10.15 17.38
C SER A 263 13.11 9.37 16.08
N VAL A 264 13.10 8.06 16.23
CA VAL A 264 12.91 7.08 15.17
C VAL A 264 11.67 7.39 14.31
N TRP A 265 10.61 7.89 14.94
CA TRP A 265 9.37 8.30 14.27
C TRP A 265 9.53 9.54 13.41
N MET A 266 10.17 10.59 13.93
CA MET A 266 10.39 11.81 13.16
C MET A 266 11.29 11.55 11.96
N LYS A 267 12.28 10.66 12.09
CA LYS A 267 13.09 10.17 10.95
C LYS A 267 12.22 9.49 9.89
N GLY A 268 11.29 8.62 10.30
CA GLY A 268 10.36 7.98 9.36
C GLY A 268 9.39 8.94 8.67
N VAL A 269 8.78 9.87 9.41
CA VAL A 269 7.92 10.93 8.85
C VAL A 269 8.71 11.80 7.88
N THR A 270 9.90 12.25 8.28
CA THR A 270 10.79 13.09 7.46
C THR A 270 11.11 12.39 6.13
N ARG A 271 11.50 11.11 6.19
CA ARG A 271 11.85 10.34 5.00
C ARG A 271 10.68 10.15 4.05
N LEU A 272 9.48 9.92 4.58
CA LEU A 272 8.26 9.80 3.78
C LEU A 272 7.83 11.12 3.15
N VAL A 273 7.96 12.23 3.86
CA VAL A 273 7.68 13.56 3.32
C VAL A 273 8.65 13.88 2.18
N GLN A 274 9.95 13.65 2.39
CA GLN A 274 10.97 13.80 1.34
C GLN A 274 10.66 12.97 0.09
N TYR A 275 10.13 11.77 0.28
CA TYR A 275 9.67 10.93 -0.83
C TYR A 275 8.47 11.54 -1.57
N CYS A 276 7.45 12.00 -0.82
CA CYS A 276 6.30 12.66 -1.44
C CYS A 276 6.73 13.93 -2.21
N GLU A 277 7.70 14.69 -1.68
CA GLU A 277 8.29 15.85 -2.36
C GLU A 277 9.02 15.46 -3.66
N SER A 278 9.77 14.36 -3.68
CA SER A 278 10.47 13.92 -4.90
C SER A 278 9.47 13.52 -5.99
N ARG A 279 8.37 12.86 -5.61
CA ARG A 279 7.28 12.50 -6.52
C ARG A 279 6.52 13.72 -7.05
N GLU A 280 6.30 14.74 -6.22
CA GLU A 280 5.75 16.02 -6.66
C GLU A 280 6.69 16.74 -7.65
N LYS A 281 8.00 16.72 -7.42
CA LYS A 281 8.97 17.29 -8.37
C LYS A 281 8.94 16.56 -9.72
N GLU A 282 8.84 15.24 -9.70
CA GLU A 282 8.67 14.45 -10.93
C GLU A 282 7.38 14.84 -11.66
N LEU A 283 6.27 15.00 -10.92
CA LEU A 283 4.98 15.46 -11.45
C LEU A 283 5.10 16.80 -12.19
N GLU A 284 5.78 17.77 -11.60
CA GLU A 284 6.01 19.09 -12.20
C GLU A 284 6.84 18.99 -13.48
N LEU A 285 7.87 18.14 -13.50
CA LEU A 285 8.65 17.86 -14.71
C LEU A 285 7.79 17.27 -15.83
N TRP A 286 6.82 16.42 -15.50
CA TRP A 286 5.87 15.86 -16.46
C TRP A 286 4.90 16.90 -17.02
N LYS A 287 4.41 17.85 -16.20
CA LYS A 287 3.56 18.95 -16.68
C LYS A 287 4.25 19.82 -17.73
N ASN A 288 5.57 19.95 -17.62
CA ASN A 288 6.39 20.75 -18.52
C ASN A 288 6.85 20.00 -19.79
N ARG A 289 6.47 18.73 -19.98
CA ARG A 289 6.76 18.00 -21.22
C ARG A 289 5.85 18.52 -22.34
N PRO A 290 6.40 18.80 -23.54
CA PRO A 290 5.59 19.23 -24.67
C PRO A 290 4.60 18.12 -25.05
N THR A 291 3.31 18.38 -24.88
CA THR A 291 2.24 17.47 -25.28
C THR A 291 2.29 17.28 -26.80
N PRO A 292 2.46 16.06 -27.33
CA PRO A 292 2.36 15.81 -28.75
C PRO A 292 0.91 16.06 -29.16
N THR A 293 0.66 17.12 -29.93
CA THR A 293 -0.61 17.36 -30.64
C THR A 293 -1.86 17.37 -29.76
N ALA A 294 -1.90 18.24 -28.73
CA ALA A 294 -3.19 18.80 -28.34
C ALA A 294 -3.58 19.79 -29.45
N THR A 295 -4.34 19.31 -30.44
CA THR A 295 -5.06 20.18 -31.37
C THR A 295 -5.73 21.24 -30.51
N ARG A 296 -5.37 22.51 -30.71
CA ARG A 296 -5.99 23.66 -30.05
C ARG A 296 -7.50 23.52 -30.18
N ALA A 297 -8.14 22.94 -29.18
CA ALA A 297 -9.58 23.01 -29.05
C ALA A 297 -9.92 24.50 -29.03
N ARG A 298 -11.09 24.83 -29.57
CA ARG A 298 -11.53 26.18 -29.90
C ARG A 298 -12.24 26.95 -28.75
N PRO A 299 -11.74 27.11 -27.50
CA PRO A 299 -12.33 28.12 -26.60
C PRO A 299 -11.89 29.57 -26.91
N ILE A 300 -10.71 29.76 -27.52
CA ILE A 300 -10.09 31.09 -27.64
C ILE A 300 -10.88 32.04 -28.56
N ALA A 301 -11.56 31.52 -29.58
CA ALA A 301 -12.32 32.36 -30.51
C ALA A 301 -13.56 33.00 -29.87
N ILE A 302 -14.20 32.33 -28.91
CA ILE A 302 -15.42 32.84 -28.25
C ILE A 302 -15.05 33.84 -27.14
N LEU A 303 -13.99 33.60 -26.38
CA LEU A 303 -13.55 34.51 -25.30
C LEU A 303 -13.01 35.84 -25.83
N ASN A 304 -12.33 35.86 -26.97
CA ASN A 304 -11.88 37.10 -27.60
C ASN A 304 -13.06 37.97 -28.12
N SER A 305 -14.21 37.37 -28.43
CA SER A 305 -15.40 38.10 -28.87
C SER A 305 -16.16 38.81 -27.74
N LEU A 306 -15.84 38.51 -26.47
CA LEU A 306 -16.55 39.03 -25.29
C LEU A 306 -15.86 40.22 -24.60
N ASN A 307 -14.73 40.71 -25.13
CA ASN A 307 -14.04 41.94 -24.69
C ASN A 307 -13.75 42.03 -23.16
N ILE A 308 -13.61 40.89 -22.47
CA ILE A 308 -13.27 40.84 -21.05
C ILE A 308 -11.76 41.05 -20.88
N LYS A 309 -11.36 42.30 -20.62
CA LYS A 309 -9.99 42.67 -20.22
C LYS A 309 -9.73 42.33 -18.76
N THR A 310 -9.56 41.06 -18.46
CA THR A 310 -8.84 40.63 -17.25
C THR A 310 -7.80 39.63 -17.70
N ALA A 311 -6.56 39.78 -17.24
CA ALA A 311 -5.44 38.91 -17.54
C ALA A 311 -5.86 37.44 -17.32
N VAL A 312 -6.29 36.80 -18.41
CA VAL A 312 -6.51 35.36 -18.47
C VAL A 312 -5.11 34.78 -18.42
N ILE A 313 -4.60 34.56 -17.20
CA ILE A 313 -3.67 33.47 -17.00
C ILE A 313 -4.41 32.28 -17.61
N ASN A 314 -3.94 31.83 -18.77
CA ASN A 314 -4.41 30.63 -19.45
C ASN A 314 -4.20 29.48 -18.47
N PHE A 315 -5.13 29.28 -17.56
CA PHE A 315 -5.28 28.04 -16.84
C PHE A 315 -5.91 27.12 -17.86
N PRO A 316 -5.14 26.21 -18.47
CA PRO A 316 -5.77 25.32 -19.39
C PRO A 316 -6.86 24.57 -18.63
N THR A 317 -8.02 24.45 -19.25
CA THR A 317 -9.18 23.65 -18.84
C THR A 317 -8.87 22.15 -18.80
N HIS A 318 -7.61 21.79 -18.55
CA HIS A 318 -7.16 20.44 -18.43
C HIS A 318 -7.73 19.89 -17.12
N VAL A 319 -8.87 19.20 -17.26
CA VAL A 319 -8.92 17.77 -16.89
C VAL A 319 -7.48 17.29 -16.79
N LEU A 320 -6.99 17.11 -15.56
CA LEU A 320 -5.60 16.77 -15.20
C LEU A 320 -4.87 16.19 -16.40
N SER A 321 -3.89 16.90 -16.98
CA SER A 321 -3.27 16.51 -18.25
C SER A 321 -3.16 14.99 -18.35
N ASN A 322 -3.90 14.41 -19.30
CA ASN A 322 -4.30 12.98 -19.41
C ASN A 322 -3.12 12.00 -19.56
N HIS A 323 -1.91 12.42 -19.21
CA HIS A 323 -0.66 11.75 -19.51
C HIS A 323 0.12 11.34 -18.25
N PHE A 324 -0.31 11.75 -17.06
CA PHE A 324 0.39 11.33 -15.84
C PHE A 324 -0.27 10.10 -15.20
N PRO A 325 0.51 9.04 -14.91
CA PRO A 325 -0.03 7.85 -14.26
C PRO A 325 -0.51 8.13 -12.83
N PHE A 326 -1.67 7.63 -12.46
CA PHE A 326 -2.20 7.69 -11.09
C PHE A 326 -2.48 6.29 -10.55
N SER A 327 -2.56 6.14 -9.24
CA SER A 327 -2.92 4.88 -8.60
C SER A 327 -3.80 5.16 -7.40
N PHE A 328 -4.92 4.46 -7.29
CA PHE A 328 -5.70 4.38 -6.05
C PHE A 328 -4.98 3.55 -4.97
N HIS A 329 -3.85 2.94 -5.33
CA HIS A 329 -3.10 2.01 -4.52
C HIS A 329 -1.76 2.57 -4.06
N ASN A 330 -1.73 3.84 -3.63
CA ASN A 330 -0.50 4.47 -3.15
C ASN A 330 -0.18 4.05 -1.70
N SER A 331 0.73 3.09 -1.55
CA SER A 331 1.10 2.53 -0.25
C SER A 331 1.83 3.53 0.66
N PHE A 332 2.47 4.56 0.08
CA PHE A 332 3.12 5.60 0.87
C PHE A 332 2.15 6.49 1.61
N HIS A 333 1.07 6.91 0.96
CA HIS A 333 0.04 7.73 1.61
C HIS A 333 -0.55 7.01 2.80
N ASN A 334 -0.85 5.72 2.62
CA ASN A 334 -1.40 4.88 3.67
C ASN A 334 -0.43 4.76 4.84
N PHE A 335 0.84 4.52 4.56
CA PHE A 335 1.86 4.40 5.60
C PHE A 335 2.08 5.73 6.33
N LEU A 336 2.24 6.82 5.58
CA LEU A 336 2.41 8.17 6.13
C LEU A 336 1.23 8.59 7.00
N SER A 337 -0.01 8.38 6.52
CA SER A 337 -1.22 8.62 7.29
C SER A 337 -1.23 7.81 8.60
N SER A 338 -0.79 6.54 8.54
CA SER A 338 -0.72 5.67 9.71
C SER A 338 0.36 6.08 10.71
N LEU A 339 1.49 6.64 10.25
CA LEU A 339 2.57 7.12 11.11
C LEU A 339 2.28 8.49 11.73
N LEU A 340 1.62 9.39 11.01
CA LEU A 340 1.27 10.71 11.52
C LEU A 340 0.29 10.62 12.70
N LEU A 341 -0.65 9.66 12.68
CA LEU A 341 -1.69 9.54 13.72
C LEU A 341 -1.12 9.36 15.15
N PRO A 342 -0.21 8.42 15.44
CA PRO A 342 0.44 8.32 16.74
C PRO A 342 1.18 9.59 17.14
N VAL A 343 1.90 10.23 16.22
CA VAL A 343 2.65 11.44 16.52
C VAL A 343 1.72 12.59 16.91
N LEU A 344 0.63 12.77 16.16
CA LEU A 344 -0.38 13.80 16.44
C LEU A 344 -1.12 13.59 17.77
N ARG A 345 -1.12 12.36 18.32
CA ARG A 345 -1.75 12.05 19.62
C ARG A 345 -0.87 12.45 20.82
N HIS A 346 0.40 12.77 20.60
CA HIS A 346 1.29 13.19 21.67
C HIS A 346 1.21 14.68 21.96
N PRO A 347 1.34 15.09 23.23
CA PRO A 347 1.23 16.50 23.63
C PRO A 347 2.03 17.47 22.74
N ASP A 348 3.29 17.15 22.43
CA ASP A 348 4.15 18.01 21.59
C ASP A 348 4.19 17.62 20.11
N GLY A 349 3.59 16.49 19.73
CA GLY A 349 3.83 15.93 18.40
C GLY A 349 3.24 16.78 17.28
N PHE A 350 2.09 17.41 17.52
CA PHE A 350 1.50 18.37 16.59
C PHE A 350 2.43 19.56 16.33
N ASN A 351 2.95 20.19 17.38
CA ASN A 351 3.82 21.36 17.25
C ASN A 351 5.10 21.03 16.50
N LYS A 352 5.69 19.86 16.75
CA LYS A 352 6.94 19.43 16.10
C LYS A 352 6.75 19.04 14.65
N ILE A 353 5.69 18.30 14.32
CA ILE A 353 5.34 18.03 12.93
C ILE A 353 5.03 19.35 12.21
N SER A 354 4.27 20.24 12.85
CA SER A 354 3.94 21.54 12.25
C SER A 354 5.21 22.36 11.99
N ALA A 355 6.15 22.42 12.94
CA ALA A 355 7.43 23.11 12.75
C ALA A 355 8.21 22.50 11.59
N TYR A 356 8.36 21.18 11.53
CA TYR A 356 9.04 20.49 10.44
C TYR A 356 8.35 20.72 9.09
N LEU A 357 7.04 20.52 8.99
CA LEU A 357 6.31 20.68 7.73
C LEU A 357 6.25 22.13 7.26
N THR A 358 6.42 23.10 8.15
CA THR A 358 6.35 24.53 7.79
C THR A 358 7.69 25.25 7.83
N GLU A 359 8.78 24.53 8.06
CA GLU A 359 10.15 25.07 8.06
C GLU A 359 10.53 25.71 6.72
N ASP A 360 10.08 25.09 5.62
CA ASP A 360 10.31 25.54 4.24
C ASP A 360 9.26 26.54 3.75
N ALA A 361 8.33 26.93 4.63
CA ALA A 361 7.12 27.60 4.20
C ALA A 361 7.34 29.10 3.97
N THR A 362 6.96 29.55 2.78
CA THR A 362 6.73 30.97 2.47
C THR A 362 5.38 31.45 3.03
N VAL A 363 5.03 32.71 2.75
CA VAL A 363 3.73 33.31 3.11
C VAL A 363 2.54 32.48 2.57
N PHE A 364 2.68 31.84 1.42
CA PHE A 364 1.58 31.17 0.71
C PHE A 364 1.73 29.65 0.61
N HIS A 365 2.94 29.13 0.72
CA HIS A 365 3.28 27.80 0.23
C HIS A 365 4.35 27.11 1.07
N SER A 366 4.20 25.80 1.26
CA SER A 366 5.23 24.89 1.77
C SER A 366 5.26 23.67 0.84
N HIS A 367 6.45 23.31 0.36
CA HIS A 367 6.62 22.13 -0.50
C HIS A 367 6.29 20.85 0.27
N ARG A 368 6.65 20.79 1.56
CA ARG A 368 6.33 19.66 2.43
C ARG A 368 4.83 19.50 2.66
N VAL A 369 4.10 20.60 2.89
CA VAL A 369 2.64 20.55 3.05
C VAL A 369 1.94 20.21 1.73
N GLU A 370 2.45 20.71 0.60
CA GLU A 370 1.93 20.34 -0.72
C GLU A 370 2.16 18.87 -1.05
N ALA A 371 3.29 18.31 -0.64
CA ALA A 371 3.57 16.88 -0.80
C ALA A 371 2.56 15.99 -0.07
N LEU A 372 1.98 16.48 1.04
CA LEU A 372 0.86 15.82 1.74
C LEU A 372 -0.50 16.04 1.06
N LEU A 373 -0.63 17.09 0.24
CA LEU A 373 -1.91 17.50 -0.34
C LEU A 373 -2.12 16.97 -1.76
N ASN A 374 -1.17 17.22 -2.66
CA ASN A 374 -1.37 17.16 -4.10
C ASN A 374 -1.66 15.73 -4.59
N LEU A 375 -0.84 14.74 -4.22
CA LEU A 375 -1.08 13.34 -4.61
C LEU A 375 -2.39 12.76 -4.03
N PRO A 376 -2.70 12.88 -2.72
CA PRO A 376 -3.99 12.45 -2.18
C PRO A 376 -5.20 13.14 -2.82
N LEU A 377 -5.13 14.47 -2.98
CA LEU A 377 -6.19 15.26 -3.60
C LEU A 377 -6.42 14.87 -5.06
N ARG A 378 -5.36 14.47 -5.77
CA ARG A 378 -5.46 13.96 -7.12
C ARG A 378 -6.21 12.64 -7.18
N ALA A 379 -5.93 11.69 -6.30
CA ALA A 379 -6.67 10.43 -6.24
C ALA A 379 -8.17 10.70 -6.01
N ILE A 380 -8.49 11.59 -5.08
CA ILE A 380 -9.87 11.99 -4.78
C ILE A 380 -10.56 12.67 -5.98
N SER A 381 -9.86 13.60 -6.66
CA SER A 381 -10.40 14.26 -7.86
C SER A 381 -10.63 13.27 -9.01
N VAL A 382 -9.68 12.36 -9.27
CA VAL A 382 -9.82 11.35 -10.33
C VAL A 382 -10.97 10.38 -10.03
N ALA A 383 -11.14 9.96 -8.77
CA ALA A 383 -12.31 9.16 -8.36
C ALA A 383 -13.62 9.89 -8.70
N ALA A 384 -13.74 11.17 -8.33
CA ALA A 384 -14.91 11.98 -8.66
C ALA A 384 -15.13 12.08 -10.18
N GLN A 385 -14.08 12.24 -10.96
CA GLN A 385 -14.22 12.28 -12.42
C GLN A 385 -14.72 10.94 -13.00
N ILE A 386 -14.26 9.80 -12.48
CA ILE A 386 -14.71 8.46 -12.89
C ILE A 386 -16.19 8.26 -12.54
N GLU A 387 -16.57 8.62 -11.33
CA GLU A 387 -17.96 8.52 -10.83
C GLU A 387 -18.93 9.38 -11.65
N ASN A 388 -18.48 10.55 -12.12
CA ASN A 388 -19.27 11.43 -12.97
C ASN A 388 -19.25 11.04 -14.46
N GLY A 389 -18.62 9.92 -14.82
CA GLY A 389 -18.62 9.38 -16.18
C GLY A 389 -17.71 10.11 -17.15
N LEU A 390 -16.80 10.98 -16.67
CA LEU A 390 -15.88 11.74 -17.52
C LEU A 390 -14.86 10.84 -18.24
N TRP A 391 -14.74 9.59 -17.80
CA TRP A 391 -13.83 8.56 -18.29
C TRP A 391 -14.54 7.34 -18.88
N CYS A 392 -15.75 7.50 -19.43
CA CYS A 392 -16.56 6.41 -20.01
C CYS A 392 -15.87 5.58 -21.12
N ARG A 393 -14.71 6.04 -21.63
CA ARG A 393 -13.88 5.34 -22.61
C ARG A 393 -12.88 4.37 -21.96
N ASN A 394 -12.58 4.55 -20.68
CA ASN A 394 -11.99 3.52 -19.84
C ASN A 394 -13.13 2.57 -19.44
N ASN A 395 -12.87 1.26 -19.46
CA ASN A 395 -13.90 0.25 -19.20
C ASN A 395 -14.34 0.23 -17.73
N GLU A 396 -15.25 -0.68 -17.37
CA GLU A 396 -15.75 -0.88 -16.01
C GLU A 396 -14.64 -1.07 -14.95
N GLY A 397 -13.44 -1.52 -15.35
CA GLY A 397 -12.31 -1.75 -14.45
C GLY A 397 -11.85 -0.52 -13.64
N GLN A 398 -11.99 0.70 -14.17
CA GLN A 398 -11.70 1.93 -13.41
C GLN A 398 -12.76 2.20 -12.36
N MET A 399 -14.02 1.95 -12.68
CA MET A 399 -15.12 2.06 -11.71
C MET A 399 -14.96 0.99 -10.62
N GLU A 400 -14.64 -0.25 -10.97
CA GLU A 400 -14.35 -1.32 -10.00
C GLU A 400 -13.22 -0.91 -9.02
N GLN A 401 -12.16 -0.27 -9.51
CA GLN A 401 -11.08 0.25 -8.67
C GLN A 401 -11.57 1.34 -7.70
N VAL A 402 -12.35 2.32 -8.20
CA VAL A 402 -12.90 3.40 -7.37
C VAL A 402 -13.81 2.83 -6.28
N MET A 403 -14.70 1.92 -6.63
CA MET A 403 -15.62 1.26 -5.69
C MET A 403 -14.83 0.55 -4.58
N ASN A 404 -13.82 -0.25 -4.95
CA ASN A 404 -12.97 -0.94 -3.97
C ASN A 404 -12.13 0.01 -3.11
N TRP A 405 -11.70 1.15 -3.65
CA TRP A 405 -10.95 2.17 -2.91
C TRP A 405 -11.81 2.93 -1.88
N ARG A 406 -13.10 3.14 -2.17
CA ARG A 406 -14.02 3.93 -1.33
C ARG A 406 -14.91 3.11 -0.39
N GLU A 407 -15.13 1.83 -0.67
CA GLU A 407 -16.07 1.01 0.08
C GLU A 407 -15.44 0.35 1.31
N THR A 408 -16.29 0.05 2.29
CA THR A 408 -15.91 -0.76 3.44
C THR A 408 -15.66 -2.21 3.01
N PRO A 409 -14.68 -2.91 3.61
CA PRO A 409 -13.83 -2.46 4.73
C PRO A 409 -12.54 -1.73 4.31
N PHE A 410 -12.27 -1.58 3.01
CA PHE A 410 -10.94 -1.17 2.51
C PHE A 410 -10.68 0.33 2.60
N CYS A 411 -11.75 1.15 2.55
CA CYS A 411 -11.67 2.61 2.56
C CYS A 411 -10.81 3.19 3.70
N LYS A 412 -10.85 2.56 4.89
CA LYS A 412 -10.10 2.98 6.09
C LYS A 412 -8.61 3.17 5.81
N ASN A 413 -8.05 2.23 5.06
CA ASN A 413 -6.64 2.15 4.76
C ASN A 413 -6.29 2.73 3.39
N MET A 414 -7.25 3.30 2.66
CA MET A 414 -7.03 3.87 1.32
C MET A 414 -7.65 5.26 1.23
N ARG A 415 -8.91 5.39 0.75
CA ARG A 415 -9.61 6.67 0.64
C ARG A 415 -9.53 7.52 1.91
N ASP A 416 -9.76 6.93 3.07
CA ASP A 416 -9.75 7.67 4.32
C ASP A 416 -8.32 8.10 4.71
N ALA A 417 -7.28 7.38 4.25
CA ALA A 417 -5.90 7.83 4.39
C ALA A 417 -5.63 9.08 3.54
N ASP A 418 -6.12 9.12 2.30
CA ASP A 418 -6.02 10.30 1.43
C ASP A 418 -6.80 11.50 2.00
N VAL A 419 -8.03 11.27 2.49
CA VAL A 419 -8.84 12.31 3.15
C VAL A 419 -8.16 12.81 4.43
N ARG A 420 -7.53 11.93 5.22
CA ARG A 420 -6.77 12.34 6.40
C ARG A 420 -5.58 13.22 6.04
N LEU A 421 -4.79 12.85 5.03
CA LEU A 421 -3.62 13.64 4.63
C LEU A 421 -4.00 15.03 4.14
N THR A 422 -5.04 15.13 3.29
CA THR A 422 -5.56 16.43 2.84
C THR A 422 -6.17 17.27 3.96
N ALA A 423 -6.85 16.65 4.93
CA ALA A 423 -7.33 17.32 6.14
C ALA A 423 -6.17 17.83 7.01
N LEU A 424 -5.11 17.05 7.16
CA LEU A 424 -3.89 17.49 7.85
C LEU A 424 -3.23 18.67 7.15
N SER A 425 -3.11 18.63 5.81
CA SER A 425 -2.64 19.78 5.03
C SER A 425 -3.50 21.02 5.29
N ALA A 426 -4.83 20.87 5.36
CA ALA A 426 -5.74 21.97 5.68
C ALA A 426 -5.47 22.57 7.07
N LEU A 427 -5.16 21.74 8.08
CA LEU A 427 -4.77 22.22 9.40
C LEU A 427 -3.46 23.00 9.33
N PHE A 428 -2.45 22.50 8.64
CA PHE A 428 -1.15 23.19 8.54
C PHE A 428 -1.23 24.52 7.75
N TYR A 429 -2.08 24.61 6.72
CA TYR A 429 -2.37 25.88 6.04
C TYR A 429 -3.24 26.82 6.89
N GLY A 430 -4.27 26.28 7.56
CA GLY A 430 -5.23 27.06 8.36
C GLY A 430 -4.65 27.67 9.63
N LEU A 431 -3.52 27.16 10.11
CA LEU A 431 -2.77 27.70 11.25
C LEU A 431 -2.03 29.02 10.95
N LYS A 432 -1.82 29.37 9.66
CA LYS A 432 -0.99 30.52 9.29
C LYS A 432 -1.80 31.80 9.09
N ASP A 433 -2.77 31.79 8.16
CA ASP A 433 -3.55 32.99 7.80
C ASP A 433 -4.78 32.63 6.95
N LYS A 434 -5.75 33.55 6.87
CA LYS A 434 -6.87 33.54 5.91
C LYS A 434 -6.36 33.43 4.47
N LEU A 435 -5.22 34.04 4.15
CA LEU A 435 -4.58 33.94 2.82
C LEU A 435 -4.14 32.50 2.49
N ALA A 436 -3.50 31.81 3.43
CA ALA A 436 -3.10 30.41 3.28
C ALA A 436 -4.31 29.46 3.15
N THR A 437 -5.40 29.77 3.87
CA THR A 437 -6.68 29.05 3.71
C THR A 437 -7.26 29.24 2.31
N GLY A 438 -7.23 30.46 1.78
CA GLY A 438 -7.65 30.76 0.41
C GLY A 438 -6.81 30.01 -0.64
N TYR A 439 -5.51 29.89 -0.42
CA TYR A 439 -4.62 29.09 -1.28
C TYR A 439 -5.03 27.61 -1.30
N PHE A 440 -5.21 27.00 -0.12
CA PHE A 440 -5.65 25.60 0.00
C PHE A 440 -6.97 25.33 -0.75
N VAL A 441 -7.98 26.17 -0.55
CA VAL A 441 -9.27 26.05 -1.24
C VAL A 441 -9.11 26.22 -2.75
N THR A 442 -8.26 27.17 -3.18
CA THR A 442 -7.95 27.37 -4.60
C THR A 442 -7.31 26.11 -5.21
N ARG A 443 -6.41 25.44 -4.50
CA ARG A 443 -5.79 24.18 -4.94
C ARG A 443 -6.81 23.05 -5.11
N ILE A 444 -7.81 22.97 -4.23
CA ILE A 444 -8.92 22.03 -4.41
C ILE A 444 -9.70 22.34 -5.68
N PHE A 445 -10.12 23.59 -5.89
CA PHE A 445 -10.86 23.96 -7.10
C PHE A 445 -10.06 23.75 -8.38
N GLN A 446 -8.76 24.02 -8.37
CA GLN A 446 -7.86 23.74 -9.49
C GLN A 446 -7.77 22.24 -9.77
N THR A 447 -7.61 21.41 -8.73
CA THR A 447 -7.42 19.96 -8.89
C THR A 447 -8.69 19.26 -9.36
N PHE A 448 -9.87 19.75 -8.97
CA PHE A 448 -11.17 19.29 -9.47
C PHE A 448 -11.52 19.85 -10.86
N GLY A 449 -10.73 20.81 -11.38
CA GLY A 449 -10.95 21.43 -12.68
C GLY A 449 -12.11 22.45 -12.72
N VAL A 450 -12.58 22.93 -11.57
CA VAL A 450 -13.75 23.82 -11.44
C VAL A 450 -13.37 25.29 -11.21
N ALA A 451 -12.08 25.61 -11.16
CA ALA A 451 -11.61 26.99 -10.95
C ALA A 451 -12.02 27.95 -12.08
N SER A 452 -12.10 27.46 -13.33
CA SER A 452 -12.58 28.24 -14.48
C SER A 452 -14.08 28.50 -14.39
N PHE A 453 -14.86 27.52 -13.94
CA PHE A 453 -16.31 27.63 -13.72
C PHE A 453 -16.65 28.75 -12.73
N LEU A 454 -15.88 28.87 -11.65
CA LEU A 454 -16.06 29.94 -10.66
C LEU A 454 -15.69 31.35 -11.15
N ARG A 455 -14.91 31.45 -12.25
CA ARG A 455 -14.51 32.73 -12.85
C ARG A 455 -15.47 33.21 -13.93
N LEU A 456 -16.24 32.31 -14.52
CA LEU A 456 -17.25 32.63 -15.52
C LEU A 456 -18.51 33.10 -14.77
N GLY A 457 -18.88 34.36 -14.93
CA GLY A 457 -20.13 34.88 -14.36
C GLY A 457 -21.36 34.16 -14.94
N SER A 458 -22.49 34.29 -14.24
CA SER A 458 -23.82 33.76 -14.59
C SER A 458 -24.12 33.77 -16.10
N ASP A 459 -23.85 34.89 -16.77
CA ASP A 459 -24.23 35.15 -18.16
C ASP A 459 -23.40 34.37 -19.20
N ALA A 460 -22.22 33.87 -18.82
CA ALA A 460 -21.37 33.07 -19.70
C ALA A 460 -21.71 31.56 -19.64
N LEU A 461 -22.34 31.11 -18.54
CA LEU A 461 -22.71 29.72 -18.31
C LEU A 461 -23.90 29.29 -19.19
N GLU A 462 -24.88 30.17 -19.43
CA GLU A 462 -26.08 29.86 -20.21
C GLU A 462 -25.80 29.46 -21.67
N LYS A 463 -24.64 29.84 -22.22
CA LYS A 463 -24.29 29.58 -23.63
C LYS A 463 -23.59 28.24 -23.87
N ILE A 464 -23.31 27.45 -22.82
CA ILE A 464 -22.53 26.21 -22.93
C ILE A 464 -23.41 24.99 -22.60
N THR A 465 -24.12 24.45 -23.58
CA THR A 465 -25.24 23.52 -23.34
C THR A 465 -24.87 22.05 -23.08
N LEU A 466 -23.59 21.65 -23.18
CA LEU A 466 -23.15 20.26 -22.90
C LEU A 466 -22.03 20.15 -21.86
N SER A 467 -21.08 21.10 -21.78
CA SER A 467 -20.04 21.07 -20.73
C SER A 467 -20.60 21.48 -19.36
N VAL A 468 -21.65 22.30 -19.31
CA VAL A 468 -22.25 22.77 -18.05
C VAL A 468 -22.80 21.62 -17.21
N SER A 469 -23.33 20.56 -17.81
CA SER A 469 -23.81 19.39 -17.03
C SER A 469 -22.65 18.64 -16.34
N GLU A 470 -21.53 18.46 -17.03
CA GLU A 470 -20.33 17.79 -16.51
C GLU A 470 -19.58 18.67 -15.50
N ASP A 471 -19.45 19.96 -15.79
CA ASP A 471 -18.82 20.95 -14.92
C ASP A 471 -19.63 21.13 -13.63
N VAL A 472 -20.97 21.14 -13.71
CA VAL A 472 -21.85 21.17 -12.53
C VAL A 472 -21.72 19.90 -11.69
N LYS A 473 -21.59 18.73 -12.31
CA LYS A 473 -21.34 17.45 -11.62
C LYS A 473 -20.00 17.46 -10.87
N MET A 474 -18.94 17.95 -11.51
CA MET A 474 -17.63 18.11 -10.89
C MET A 474 -17.64 19.17 -9.78
N TYR A 475 -18.36 20.26 -9.98
CA TYR A 475 -18.56 21.30 -8.97
C TYR A 475 -19.28 20.74 -7.73
N SER A 476 -20.37 19.99 -7.94
CA SER A 476 -21.07 19.29 -6.87
C SER A 476 -20.16 18.34 -6.11
N SER A 477 -19.35 17.55 -6.82
CA SER A 477 -18.39 16.61 -6.21
C SER A 477 -17.30 17.33 -5.43
N CYS A 478 -16.81 18.46 -5.94
CA CYS A 478 -15.84 19.31 -5.26
C CYS A 478 -16.41 19.90 -3.96
N LEU A 479 -17.66 20.39 -3.99
CA LEU A 479 -18.34 20.91 -2.80
C LEU A 479 -18.59 19.81 -1.78
N GLN A 480 -19.04 18.63 -2.22
CA GLN A 480 -19.23 17.47 -1.35
C GLN A 480 -17.92 17.07 -0.64
N TYR A 481 -16.80 17.15 -1.35
CA TYR A 481 -15.49 16.88 -0.78
C TYR A 481 -15.07 17.96 0.24
N LEU A 482 -15.27 19.24 -0.06
CA LEU A 482 -15.04 20.33 0.90
C LEU A 482 -15.89 20.17 2.16
N LEU A 483 -17.16 19.77 2.02
CA LEU A 483 -18.04 19.45 3.14
C LEU A 483 -17.48 18.30 3.98
N THR A 484 -17.01 17.23 3.33
CA THR A 484 -16.36 16.09 3.99
C THR A 484 -15.16 16.56 4.81
N LEU A 485 -14.28 17.40 4.25
CA LEU A 485 -13.15 17.96 4.98
C LEU A 485 -13.61 18.78 6.19
N ILE A 486 -14.60 19.65 6.02
CA ILE A 486 -15.13 20.48 7.13
C ILE A 486 -15.71 19.59 8.24
N THR A 487 -16.36 18.47 7.91
CA THR A 487 -16.96 17.58 8.91
C THR A 487 -15.93 16.70 9.61
N GLU A 488 -14.89 16.25 8.91
CA GLU A 488 -13.82 15.39 9.44
C GLU A 488 -12.73 16.15 10.19
N LEU A 489 -12.53 17.45 9.91
CA LEU A 489 -11.58 18.27 10.65
C LEU A 489 -12.02 18.40 12.13
N PRO A 490 -11.11 18.19 13.11
CA PRO A 490 -11.42 18.48 14.50
C PRO A 490 -11.82 19.97 14.64
N PRO A 491 -12.81 20.30 15.48
CA PRO A 491 -13.12 21.71 15.74
C PRO A 491 -11.85 22.39 16.29
N PRO A 492 -11.58 23.66 15.92
CA PRO A 492 -10.45 24.39 16.48
C PRO A 492 -10.55 24.37 18.01
N PRO A 493 -9.43 24.24 18.74
CA PRO A 493 -9.43 24.17 20.19
C PRO A 493 -10.16 25.40 20.75
N CYS A 494 -11.32 25.17 21.35
CA CYS A 494 -12.13 26.22 21.95
C CYS A 494 -11.94 26.17 23.46
N LYS A 495 -11.65 27.30 24.10
CA LYS A 495 -11.60 27.39 25.56
C LYS A 495 -12.92 26.99 26.22
N ASN A 496 -14.03 27.07 25.48
CA ASN A 496 -15.36 26.71 25.95
C ASN A 496 -15.79 25.33 25.41
N LYS A 497 -15.77 24.33 26.30
CA LYS A 497 -16.13 22.93 26.00
C LYS A 497 -17.58 22.78 25.50
N GLU A 498 -18.50 23.66 25.89
CA GLU A 498 -19.89 23.63 25.41
C GLU A 498 -19.99 24.04 23.94
N ARG A 499 -19.22 25.05 23.52
CA ARG A 499 -19.15 25.48 22.12
C ARG A 499 -18.54 24.39 21.23
N GLU A 500 -17.53 23.68 21.72
CA GLU A 500 -16.94 22.53 21.03
C GLU A 500 -17.96 21.39 20.84
N PHE A 501 -18.76 21.11 21.88
CA PHE A 501 -19.84 20.12 21.83
C PHE A 501 -20.94 20.52 20.82
N VAL A 502 -21.36 21.78 20.82
CA VAL A 502 -22.37 22.31 19.89
C VAL A 502 -21.88 22.27 18.44
N ILE A 503 -20.62 22.63 18.18
CA ILE A 503 -20.02 22.54 16.82
C ILE A 503 -19.97 21.07 16.37
N ARG A 504 -19.60 20.12 17.23
CA ARG A 504 -19.65 18.68 16.90
C ARG A 504 -21.07 18.20 16.59
N LYS A 505 -22.06 18.63 17.36
CA LYS A 505 -23.49 18.31 17.14
C LYS A 505 -24.02 18.92 15.84
N LEU A 506 -23.65 20.17 15.53
CA LEU A 506 -24.01 20.83 14.27
C LEU A 506 -23.37 20.14 13.06
N LYS A 507 -22.07 19.79 13.13
CA LYS A 507 -21.40 19.02 12.07
C LYS A 507 -22.13 17.69 11.80
N LYS A 508 -22.47 16.92 12.85
CA LYS A 508 -23.28 15.70 12.71
C LYS A 508 -24.68 15.95 12.14
N SER A 509 -25.35 17.04 12.55
CA SER A 509 -26.71 17.36 12.10
C SER A 509 -26.75 17.85 10.63
N VAL A 510 -25.71 18.55 10.17
CA VAL A 510 -25.53 18.93 8.76
C VAL A 510 -25.29 17.70 7.89
N VAL A 511 -24.43 16.77 8.34
CA VAL A 511 -24.21 15.49 7.66
C VAL A 511 -25.51 14.69 7.53
N HIS A 512 -26.27 14.55 8.62
CA HIS A 512 -27.56 13.84 8.61
C HIS A 512 -28.58 14.47 7.67
N ARG A 513 -28.75 15.80 7.71
CA ARG A 513 -29.73 16.50 6.85
C ARG A 513 -29.36 16.51 5.36
N LEU A 514 -28.09 16.34 5.03
CA LEU A 514 -27.63 16.21 3.65
C LEU A 514 -27.73 14.76 3.16
N ALA A 515 -27.51 13.79 4.04
CA ALA A 515 -27.74 12.37 3.73
C ALA A 515 -29.22 12.02 3.52
N GLU A 516 -30.15 12.80 4.10
CA GLU A 516 -31.60 12.69 3.85
C GLU A 516 -32.05 13.26 2.50
N LYS A 517 -31.17 13.94 1.74
CA LYS A 517 -31.50 14.62 0.48
C LYS A 517 -30.79 14.05 -0.76
N VAL A 518 -30.02 12.98 -0.60
CA VAL A 518 -29.52 12.09 -1.67
C VAL A 518 -30.42 10.86 -1.68
#